data_AF-A0A6H1ZT97-F1
#
_entry.id   AF-A0A6H1ZT97-F1
#
_cell.length_a   1.000
_cell.length_b   1.000
_cell.length_c   1.000
_cell.angle_alpha   90.00
_cell.angle_beta   90.00
_cell.angle_gamma   90.00
#
_symmetry.space_group_name_H-M   'P 1'
#
loop_
_entity.id
_entity.type
_entity.pdbx_description
1 polymer ?
#
loop_
_entity_poly.entity_id
_entity_poly.type
_entity_poly.pdbx_seq_one_letter_code
_entity_poly.pdbx_strand_id
1 'polypeptide(L)' 'MTGESPKVLDVLADLGRNGHDGYIVNDGAGDIKVEFSDDGITYGGQHVLKKDEWIDLYMLDIAKIRLTWVADCGYRCMVV' A
#
# COMPACT_ATOMS: atom_id res chain seq x y z
N MET A 1 15.20 -2.95 -4.41
CA MET A 1 14.86 -4.13 -3.59
C MET A 1 14.12 -5.07 -4.51
N THR A 2 14.73 -6.19 -4.91
CA THR A 2 14.05 -7.25 -5.66
C THR A 2 13.21 -8.08 -4.69
N GLY A 3 12.08 -7.52 -4.25
CA GLY A 3 11.07 -8.22 -3.45
C GLY A 3 10.01 -8.88 -4.33
N GLU A 4 9.29 -9.86 -3.78
CA GLU A 4 8.13 -10.45 -4.43
C GLU A 4 7.07 -9.37 -4.68
N SER A 5 6.62 -9.29 -5.93
CA SER A 5 5.56 -8.41 -6.41
C SER A 5 4.48 -9.26 -7.06
N PRO A 6 3.19 -9.04 -6.76
CA PRO A 6 2.67 -8.05 -5.83
C PRO A 6 2.91 -8.43 -4.37
N LYS A 7 3.09 -7.42 -3.51
CA LYS A 7 3.11 -7.57 -2.06
C LYS A 7 1.77 -7.16 -1.46
N VAL A 8 1.20 -8.04 -0.64
CA VAL A 8 0.00 -7.76 0.14
C VAL A 8 0.40 -7.50 1.59
N LEU A 9 -0.07 -6.39 2.14
CA LEU A 9 -0.01 -6.05 3.56
C LEU A 9 -1.40 -6.30 4.14
N ASP A 10 -1.49 -7.18 5.13
CA ASP A 10 -2.75 -7.56 5.78
C ASP A 10 -2.94 -6.75 7.06
N VAL A 11 -3.47 -5.54 6.92
CA VAL A 11 -3.65 -4.58 8.02
C VAL A 11 -4.58 -5.15 9.08
N LEU A 12 -5.67 -5.79 8.66
CA LEU A 12 -6.64 -6.40 9.57
C LEU A 12 -5.98 -7.52 10.40
N ALA A 13 -5.16 -8.38 9.79
CA ALA A 13 -4.45 -9.42 10.51
C ALA A 13 -3.40 -8.85 11.48
N ASP A 14 -2.68 -7.79 11.07
CA ASP A 14 -1.60 -7.21 11.86
C ASP A 14 -2.11 -6.35 13.04
N LEU A 15 -3.19 -5.57 12.84
CA LEU A 15 -3.76 -4.66 13.85
C LEU A 15 -4.95 -5.24 14.61
N GLY A 16 -5.57 -6.32 14.11
CA GLY A 16 -6.83 -6.87 14.64
C GLY A 16 -8.07 -6.01 14.35
N ARG A 17 -7.92 -4.96 13.53
CA ARG A 17 -8.96 -4.04 13.07
C ARG A 17 -8.52 -3.41 11.75
N ASN A 18 -9.45 -2.81 11.03
CA ASN A 18 -9.10 -1.99 9.87
C ASN A 18 -8.30 -0.75 10.32
N GLY A 19 -7.36 -0.35 9.46
CA GLY A 19 -6.60 0.88 9.60
C GLY A 19 -7.36 2.05 8.99
N HIS A 20 -7.16 3.25 9.54
CA HIS A 20 -7.88 4.45 9.11
C HIS A 20 -6.99 5.63 8.74
N ASP A 21 -5.73 5.64 9.18
CA ASP A 21 -4.79 6.72 8.87
C ASP A 21 -3.38 6.17 8.62
N GLY A 22 -2.49 7.05 8.16
CA GLY A 22 -1.09 6.71 7.91
C GLY A 22 -0.62 7.20 6.55
N TYR A 23 0.40 6.55 6.01
CA TYR A 23 0.99 6.96 4.74
C TYR A 23 1.68 5.79 4.02
N ILE A 24 1.81 5.92 2.71
CA ILE A 24 2.70 5.10 1.90
C ILE A 24 3.61 6.04 1.10
N VAL A 25 4.91 5.79 1.13
CA VAL A 25 5.93 6.51 0.33
C VAL A 25 6.62 5.53 -0.60
N ASN A 26 6.88 5.96 -1.84
CA ASN A 26 7.76 5.25 -2.75
C ASN A 26 9.17 5.86 -2.71
N ASP A 27 10.07 5.22 -1.96
CA ASP A 27 11.50 5.58 -1.91
C ASP A 27 12.31 4.90 -3.05
N GLY A 28 11.63 4.16 -3.93
CA GLY A 28 12.20 3.42 -5.04
C GLY A 28 12.36 4.23 -6.32
N ALA A 29 13.14 3.69 -7.26
CA ALA A 29 13.32 4.32 -8.57
C ALA A 29 12.18 4.03 -9.56
N GLY A 30 11.48 2.90 -9.38
CA GLY A 30 10.33 2.52 -10.21
C GLY A 30 9.00 2.99 -9.62
N ASP A 31 7.94 2.91 -10.42
CA ASP A 31 6.57 3.22 -10.00
C ASP A 31 5.95 2.08 -9.19
N ILE A 32 5.19 2.42 -8.15
CA ILE A 32 4.40 1.48 -7.35
C ILE A 32 2.92 1.71 -7.64
N LYS A 33 2.21 0.63 -7.96
CA LYS A 33 0.74 0.62 -8.02
C LYS A 33 0.20 0.24 -6.65
N VAL A 34 -0.66 1.07 -6.08
CA VAL A 34 -1.27 0.89 -4.76
C VAL A 34 -2.76 0.70 -4.94
N GLU A 35 -3.30 -0.34 -4.30
CA GLU A 35 -4.73 -0.63 -4.25
C GLU A 35 -5.12 -0.96 -2.81
N PHE A 36 -6.30 -0.51 -2.40
CA PHE A 36 -6.83 -0.69 -1.06
C PHE A 36 -8.05 -1.61 -1.10
N SER A 37 -8.22 -2.39 -0.03
CA SER A 37 -9.39 -3.22 0.22
C SER A 37 -9.93 -2.90 1.60
N ASP A 38 -11.22 -2.63 1.70
CA ASP A 38 -11.98 -2.36 2.94
C ASP A 38 -12.57 -3.65 3.55
N ASP A 39 -12.94 -4.61 2.69
CA ASP A 39 -13.52 -5.91 3.06
C ASP A 39 -12.48 -7.04 3.21
N GLY A 40 -11.22 -6.79 2.85
CA GLY A 40 -10.12 -7.76 2.86
C GLY A 40 -10.13 -8.77 1.69
N ILE A 41 -11.02 -8.60 0.71
CA ILE A 41 -11.23 -9.51 -0.42
C ILE A 41 -11.15 -8.74 -1.74
N THR A 42 -11.92 -7.67 -1.87
CA THR A 42 -12.08 -6.85 -3.07
C THR A 42 -11.14 -5.66 -3.00
N TYR A 43 -10.39 -5.43 -4.07
CA TYR A 43 -9.54 -4.25 -4.20
C TYR A 43 -10.24 -3.19 -5.04
N GLY A 44 -10.20 -1.94 -4.56
CA GLY A 44 -10.75 -0.78 -5.24
C GLY A 44 -9.85 -0.24 -6.35
N GLY A 45 -9.89 1.08 -6.53
CA GLY A 45 -9.11 1.78 -7.57
C GLY A 45 -7.60 1.64 -7.37
N GLN A 46 -6.88 1.77 -8.49
CA GLN A 46 -5.42 1.69 -8.53
C GLN A 46 -4.81 3.09 -8.59
N HIS A 47 -3.97 3.42 -7.62
CA HIS A 47 -3.17 4.64 -7.58
C HIS A 47 -1.74 4.34 -8.02
N VAL A 48 -1.12 5.24 -8.78
CA VAL A 48 0.30 5.12 -9.17
C VAL A 48 1.10 6.10 -8.34
N LEU A 49 2.07 5.58 -7.59
CA LEU A 49 3.03 6.32 -6.79
C LEU A 49 4.37 6.31 -7.51
N LYS A 50 4.79 7.46 -8.04
CA LYS A 50 6.12 7.62 -8.64
C LYS A 50 7.19 7.74 -7.57
N LYS A 51 8.45 7.74 -8.00
CA LYS A 51 9.59 8.00 -7.11
C LYS A 51 9.37 9.26 -6.27
N ASP A 52 9.63 9.15 -4.98
CA ASP A 52 9.53 10.19 -3.95
C ASP A 52 8.11 10.74 -3.73
N GLU A 53 7.09 10.15 -4.37
CA GLU A 53 5.69 10.45 -4.09
C GLU A 53 5.18 9.67 -2.88
N TRP A 54 4.18 10.25 -2.23
CA TRP A 54 3.50 9.64 -1.11
C TRP A 54 1.98 9.80 -1.23
N ILE A 55 1.25 8.89 -0.60
CA ILE A 55 -0.20 8.96 -0.44
C ILE A 55 -0.53 9.02 1.05
N ASP A 56 -1.40 9.96 1.40
CA ASP A 56 -2.02 10.04 2.72
C ASP A 56 -3.17 9.04 2.80
N LEU A 57 -3.26 8.31 3.91
CA LEU A 57 -4.33 7.34 4.16
C LEU A 57 -5.45 7.91 5.03
N TYR A 58 -5.44 9.22 5.30
CA TYR A 58 -6.39 9.90 6.18
C TYR A 58 -7.86 9.53 5.91
N MET A 59 -8.54 9.08 6.95
CA MET A 59 -9.97 8.67 6.95
C MET A 59 -10.33 7.58 5.92
N LEU A 60 -9.38 6.75 5.51
CA LEU A 60 -9.70 5.55 4.72
C LEU A 60 -10.19 4.42 5.61
N ASP A 61 -10.74 3.35 5.03
CA ASP A 61 -11.04 2.11 5.73
C ASP A 61 -10.25 0.99 5.05
N ILE A 62 -9.24 0.46 5.74
CA ILE A 62 -8.21 -0.37 5.12
C ILE A 62 -8.08 -1.70 5.87
N ALA A 63 -8.56 -2.77 5.26
CA ALA A 63 -8.29 -4.15 5.67
C ALA A 63 -7.01 -4.69 5.02
N LYS A 64 -6.78 -4.42 3.72
CA LYS A 64 -5.57 -4.84 3.00
C LYS A 64 -5.04 -3.77 2.05
N ILE A 65 -3.73 -3.79 1.84
CA ILE A 65 -3.03 -2.96 0.86
C ILE A 65 -2.29 -3.88 -0.10
N ARG A 66 -2.52 -3.71 -1.40
CA ARG A 66 -1.77 -4.40 -2.46
C ARG A 66 -0.83 -3.41 -3.14
N LEU A 67 0.45 -3.73 -3.12
CA LEU A 67 1.53 -2.98 -3.73
C LEU A 67 2.09 -3.80 -4.90
N THR A 68 2.04 -3.25 -6.12
CA THR A 68 2.55 -3.91 -7.33
C THR A 68 3.62 -3.06 -7.99
N TRP A 69 4.79 -3.63 -8.24
CA TRP A 69 5.90 -3.01 -8.97
C TRP A 69 6.51 -3.95 -10.01
N VAL A 70 7.14 -3.39 -11.05
CA VAL A 70 7.79 -4.14 -12.15
C VAL A 70 9.32 -3.98 -12.11
N ALA A 71 9.81 -2.87 -11.55
CA ALA A 71 11.23 -2.57 -11.43
C ALA A 71 11.61 -2.43 -9.94
N ASP A 72 12.90 -2.22 -9.67
CA ASP A 72 13.43 -2.01 -8.33
C ASP A 72 12.70 -0.86 -7.62
N CYS A 73 11.88 -1.21 -6.63
CA CYS A 73 11.15 -0.26 -5.80
C CYS A 73 11.54 -0.44 -4.33
N GLY A 74 11.34 0.61 -3.54
CA GLY A 74 11.46 0.61 -2.09
C GLY A 74 10.28 1.41 -1.56
N TYR A 75 9.65 0.93 -0.48
CA TYR A 75 8.50 1.62 0.09
C TYR A 75 8.60 1.69 1.61
N ARG A 76 8.01 2.75 2.16
CA ARG A 76 7.67 2.84 3.57
C ARG A 76 6.16 2.90 3.68
N CYS A 77 5.60 2.08 4.56
CA CYS A 77 4.17 2.03 4.84
C CYS A 77 3.98 2.11 6.35
N MET A 78 3.11 3.03 6.78
CA MET A 78 2.63 3.12 8.16
C MET A 78 1.11 3.17 8.10
N VAL A 79 0.45 2.35 8.92
CA VAL A 79 -1.01 2.29 9.03
C VAL A 79 -1.36 2.22 10.51
N VAL A 80 -2.39 2.97 10.94
CA VAL A 80 -2.89 3.03 12.33
C VAL A 80 -4.40 2.88 12.43
#